data_AF-A0A0B7NYU6-F1
#
_entry.id   AF-A0A0B7NYU6-F1
#
_cell.length_a   1.000
_cell.length_b   1.000
_cell.length_c   1.000
_cell.angle_alpha   90.00
_cell.angle_beta   90.00
_cell.angle_gamma   90.00
#
_symmetry.space_group_name_H-M   'P 1'
#
loop_
_entity.id
_entity.type
_entity.pdbx_description
1 polymer ?
#
loop_
_entity_poly.entity_id
_entity_poly.type
_entity_poly.pdbx_seq_one_letter_code
_entity_poly.pdbx_strand_id
1 'polypeptide(L)' 'MVHEPTCPAGLEADRAQARDEAWFILHPGQDSYERDTTWGERAEAETMGVALPTRVRITELTPGGIRMRQFLYGGDAR' A
#
# COMPACT_ATOMS: atom_id res chain seq x y z
N MET A 1 7.25 -16.90 -4.67
CA MET A 1 8.12 -16.39 -5.75
C MET A 1 8.40 -14.94 -5.38
N VAL A 2 9.64 -14.61 -5.01
CA VAL A 2 10.01 -13.23 -4.62
C VAL A 2 10.34 -12.50 -5.90
N HIS A 3 9.66 -11.38 -6.19
CA HIS A 3 9.96 -10.59 -7.37
C HIS A 3 11.42 -10.12 -7.31
N GLU A 4 12.14 -10.27 -8.43
CA GLU A 4 13.46 -9.65 -8.55
C GLU A 4 13.28 -8.12 -8.39
N PRO A 5 14.17 -7.42 -7.67
CA PRO A 5 14.07 -5.98 -7.37
C PRO A 5 14.05 -5.05 -8.61
N THR A 6 14.03 -5.61 -9.81
CA THR A 6 13.97 -4.94 -11.12
C THR A 6 12.63 -5.13 -11.85
N CYS A 7 11.68 -5.89 -11.28
CA CYS A 7 10.35 -6.04 -11.86
C CYS A 7 9.62 -4.68 -11.88
N PRO A 8 9.10 -4.20 -13.03
CA PRO A 8 8.39 -2.93 -13.11
C PRO A 8 7.20 -2.81 -12.15
N ALA A 9 6.49 -3.91 -11.88
CA ALA A 9 5.36 -3.93 -10.96
C ALA A 9 5.82 -3.67 -9.51
N GLY A 10 6.89 -4.34 -9.07
CA GLY A 10 7.49 -4.14 -7.75
C GLY A 10 8.02 -2.71 -7.55
N LEU A 11 8.66 -2.14 -8.58
CA LEU A 11 9.12 -0.74 -8.53
C LEU A 11 7.97 0.26 -8.37
N GLU A 12 6.83 0.02 -9.01
CA GLU A 12 5.64 0.88 -8.86
C GLU A 12 4.98 0.70 -7.49
N ALA A 13 4.95 -0.52 -6.94
CA ALA A 13 4.46 -0.77 -5.58
C ALA A 13 5.34 -0.09 -4.52
N ASP A 14 6.66 -0.15 -4.65
CA ASP A 14 7.61 0.55 -3.76
C ASP A 14 7.42 2.07 -3.82
N ARG A 15 7.19 2.62 -5.02
CA ARG A 15 6.90 4.05 -5.20
C ARG A 15 5.60 4.46 -4.53
N ALA A 16 4.55 3.65 -4.67
CA ALA A 16 3.28 3.88 -3.99
C ALA A 16 3.47 3.88 -2.46
N GLN A 17 4.21 2.90 -1.93
CA GLN A 17 4.54 2.86 -0.50
C GLN A 17 5.31 4.11 -0.04
N ALA A 18 6.33 4.54 -0.78
CA ALA A 18 7.11 5.73 -0.42
C ALA A 18 6.25 7.02 -0.43
N ARG A 19 5.32 7.14 -1.40
CA ARG A 19 4.36 8.23 -1.44
C ARG A 19 3.44 8.22 -0.23
N ASP A 20 3.00 7.04 0.17
CA ASP A 20 2.11 6.84 1.30
C ASP A 20 2.79 7.21 2.63
N GLU A 21 4.07 6.87 2.75
CA GLU A 21 4.95 7.31 3.83
C GLU A 21 5.05 8.83 3.90
N ALA A 22 5.32 9.48 2.77
CA ALA A 22 5.43 10.93 2.69
C ALA A 22 4.11 11.64 3.08
N TRP A 23 2.95 11.08 2.74
CA TRP A 23 1.66 11.70 3.07
C TRP A 23 1.49 11.86 4.58
N PHE A 24 1.75 10.82 5.37
CA PHE A 24 1.61 10.88 6.83
C PHE A 24 2.65 11.77 7.50
N ILE A 25 3.85 11.90 6.91
CA ILE A 25 4.85 12.89 7.39
C ILE A 25 4.30 14.32 7.24
N LEU A 26 3.59 14.59 6.15
CA LEU A 26 3.00 15.91 5.86
C LEU A 26 1.69 16.17 6.61
N HIS A 27 1.00 15.12 7.08
CA HIS A 27 -0.29 15.20 7.77
C HIS A 27 -0.20 14.60 9.18
N PRO A 28 0.57 15.24 10.09
CA PRO A 28 0.75 14.72 11.44
C PRO A 28 -0.59 14.66 12.18
N GLY A 29 -0.84 13.54 12.85
CA GLY A 29 -2.06 13.30 13.63
C GLY A 29 -3.21 12.65 12.85
N GLN A 30 -3.06 12.46 11.54
CA GLN A 30 -3.98 11.61 10.79
C GLN A 30 -3.61 10.14 10.98
N ASP A 31 -4.63 9.30 11.18
CA ASP A 31 -4.49 7.85 11.35
C ASP A 31 -4.74 7.08 10.06
N SER A 32 -5.45 7.70 9.11
CA SER A 32 -5.81 7.11 7.84
C SER A 32 -6.02 8.12 6.71
N TYR A 33 -5.90 7.64 5.46
CA TYR A 33 -6.36 8.36 4.28
C TYR A 33 -6.74 7.39 3.17
N GLU A 34 -7.42 7.89 2.14
CA GLU A 34 -7.81 7.11 0.96
C GLU A 34 -7.10 7.60 -0.29
N ARG A 35 -6.74 6.66 -1.17
CA ARG A 35 -6.23 6.95 -2.50
C ARG A 35 -6.64 5.90 -3.52
N ASP A 36 -6.44 6.22 -4.79
CA ASP A 36 -6.60 5.27 -5.88
C ASP A 36 -5.47 4.23 -5.88
N THR A 37 -5.82 3.01 -6.28
CA THR A 37 -4.87 1.90 -6.48
C THR A 37 -4.12 2.08 -7.79
N THR A 38 -2.81 1.92 -7.76
CA THR A 38 -1.96 1.98 -8.96
C THR A 38 -1.98 0.66 -9.73
N TRP A 39 -1.57 0.70 -11.00
CA TRP A 39 -1.50 -0.51 -11.83
C TRP A 39 -0.44 -1.51 -11.29
N GLY A 40 0.69 -1.01 -10.79
CA GLY A 40 1.74 -1.83 -10.18
C GLY A 40 1.24 -2.60 -8.96
N GLU A 41 0.52 -1.93 -8.06
CA GLU A 41 -0.10 -2.59 -6.90
C GLU A 41 -1.08 -3.69 -7.31
N ARG A 42 -1.89 -3.46 -8.35
CA ARG A 42 -2.81 -4.49 -8.86
C ARG A 42 -2.05 -5.67 -9.47
N ALA A 43 -0.99 -5.43 -10.23
CA ALA A 43 -0.19 -6.49 -10.83
C ALA A 43 0.53 -7.36 -9.77
N GLU A 44 1.08 -6.74 -8.73
CA GLU A 44 1.65 -7.45 -7.58
C GLU A 44 0.59 -8.27 -6.84
N ALA A 45 -0.58 -7.68 -6.57
CA ALA A 45 -1.66 -8.39 -5.91
C ALA A 45 -2.22 -9.55 -6.74
N GLU A 46 -2.40 -9.38 -8.05
CA GLU A 46 -2.78 -10.45 -8.97
C GLU A 46 -1.78 -11.61 -8.94
N THR A 47 -0.48 -11.31 -8.88
CA THR A 47 0.57 -12.34 -8.75
C THR A 47 0.47 -13.08 -7.41
N MET A 48 0.02 -12.41 -6.35
CA MET A 48 -0.26 -13.02 -5.05
C MET A 48 -1.65 -13.67 -4.96
N GLY A 49 -2.46 -13.63 -6.03
CA GLY A 49 -3.83 -14.15 -6.03
C GLY A 49 -4.82 -13.32 -5.21
N VAL A 50 -4.53 -12.04 -5.01
CA VAL A 50 -5.35 -11.09 -4.24
C VAL A 50 -5.99 -10.08 -5.18
N ALA A 51 -7.31 -9.91 -5.09
CA ALA A 51 -8.01 -8.85 -5.81
C ALA A 51 -7.96 -7.54 -5.03
N LEU A 52 -7.43 -6.48 -5.63
CA LEU A 52 -7.48 -5.13 -5.06
C LEU A 52 -8.64 -4.30 -5.63
N PRO A 53 -9.32 -3.50 -4.79
CA PRO A 53 -10.28 -2.51 -5.24
C PRO A 53 -9.61 -1.37 -6.02
N THR A 54 -10.41 -0.49 -6.63
CA THR A 54 -9.91 0.72 -7.32
C THR A 54 -9.46 1.82 -6.35
N ARG A 55 -9.96 1.80 -5.12
CA ARG A 55 -9.56 2.72 -4.03
C ARG A 55 -9.23 1.94 -2.78
N VAL A 56 -8.19 2.39 -2.08
CA VAL A 56 -7.65 1.74 -0.88
C VAL A 56 -7.60 2.75 0.26
N ARG A 57 -7.99 2.31 1.46
CA ARG A 57 -7.77 3.05 2.69
C ARG A 57 -6.46 2.59 3.31
N ILE A 58 -5.59 3.54 3.60
CA ILE A 58 -4.27 3.30 4.20
C ILE A 58 -4.31 3.77 5.65
N THR A 59 -3.77 2.97 6.56
CA THR A 59 -3.73 3.24 8.01
C THR A 59 -2.27 3.18 8.50
N GLU A 60 -1.84 4.14 9.33
CA GLU A 60 -0.50 4.14 9.92
C GLU A 60 -0.48 3.37 11.27
N LEU A 61 0.47 2.45 11.44
CA LEU A 61 0.75 1.73 12.71
C LEU A 61 2.10 2.20 13.29
N THR A 62 2.20 2.54 14.59
CA THR A 62 3.41 3.23 15.14
C THR A 62 4.03 2.76 16.49
N PRO A 63 5.40 2.90 16.61
CA PRO A 63 6.33 3.00 17.76
C PRO A 63 6.17 2.35 19.13
N GLY A 64 5.00 2.47 19.73
CA GLY A 64 4.54 1.46 20.66
C GLY A 64 3.68 0.48 19.87
N GLY A 65 4.07 -0.07 18.70
CA GLY A 65 5.39 -0.48 18.13
C GLY A 65 5.69 -0.19 16.63
N ILE A 66 6.95 -0.45 16.18
CA ILE A 66 7.66 0.07 14.98
C ILE A 66 6.92 -0.01 13.63
N ARG A 67 7.07 1.11 12.87
CA ARG A 67 6.49 1.45 11.56
C ARG A 67 6.75 0.33 10.53
N MET A 68 5.91 -0.68 10.55
CA MET A 68 5.57 -1.47 9.37
C MET A 68 4.15 -1.09 8.99
N ARG A 69 4.01 -0.46 7.83
CA ARG A 69 2.71 -0.07 7.30
C ARG A 69 2.19 -1.23 6.47
N GLN A 70 1.39 -2.08 7.11
CA GLN A 70 0.68 -3.12 6.40
C GLN A 70 -0.55 -2.49 5.75
N PHE A 71 -0.65 -2.58 4.42
CA PHE A 71 -1.79 -2.10 3.67
C PHE A 71 -2.98 -3.01 3.97
N LEU A 72 -3.87 -2.57 4.86
CA LEU A 72 -5.17 -3.21 5.04
C LEU A 72 -6.06 -2.73 3.89
N TYR A 73 -5.91 -3.39 2.75
CA TYR A 73 -6.86 -3.27 1.65
C TYR A 73 -8.22 -3.66 2.21
N GLY A 74 -9.09 -2.67 2.41
CA GLY A 74 -10.45 -2.85 2.90
C GLY A 74 -11.24 -3.66 1.89
N GLY A 75 -11.07 -4.98 1.92
CA GLY A 75 -11.96 -5.92 1.27
C GLY A 75 -13.25 -5.94 2.06
N ASP A 76 -14.21 -5.10 1.66
CA ASP A 76 -15.60 -5.46 1.90
C ASP A 76 -15.92 -6.54 0.86
N ALA A 77 -15.76 -7.80 1.28
CA ALA A 77 -16.27 -8.94 0.55
C ALA A 77 -17.80 -8.84 0.57
N ARG A 78 -18.38 -8.26 -0.48
CA ARG A 78 -19.82 -8.33 -0.75
C ARG A 78 -20.06 -8.69 -2.20
#